data_AF-A0A537UXA2-F1
#
_entry.id   AF-A0A537UXA2-F1
#
_cell.length_a   1.000
_cell.length_b   1.000
_cell.length_c   1.000
_cell.angle_alpha   90.00
_cell.angle_beta   90.00
_cell.angle_gamma   90.00
#
_symmetry.space_group_name_H-M   'P 1'
#
loop_
_entity.id
_entity.type
_entity.pdbx_description
1 polymer ?
#
loop_
_entity_poly.entity_id
_entity_poly.type
_entity_poly.pdbx_seq_one_letter_code
_entity_poly.pdbx_strand_id
1 'polypeptide(L)'
;MTCLGAPGSSGSKSEAYSAASGNRNPPKGPISQSDRRLALRELRRSPGSDSLGGRQFRRAAVSRKLRAAVAQLGPIHLADSREAVVKRLCTLLREAHSAGVKFVVFPELALTTFFPRYWMTEQAEIDRYFERDMPSPETRALFDLAKELGIGFYLGYAELTQEKGEPRHYNTSILVDPDGRIVGRYRKIHLPGHSEHLRMFHHLLSLQAGAYQNAAWVLAAAKCGAEDGHAMIGGSAIVAPTGEIAALALTEEDELIATNLDLELGEYLRRAVFNFEKHRRVEHYGLITSRTGAKTEV
;
A
#
# COMPACT_ATOMS: atom_id res chain seq x y z
N MET A 1 -2.06 33.17 -30.59
CA MET A 1 -2.50 32.77 -31.95
C MET A 1 -3.62 31.76 -31.78
N THR A 2 -4.84 32.20 -32.03
CA THR A 2 -6.09 31.44 -32.03
C THR A 2 -6.17 30.45 -33.19
N CYS A 3 -6.80 29.29 -32.99
CA CYS A 3 -7.66 28.67 -34.01
C CYS A 3 -8.77 27.84 -33.34
N LEU A 4 -10.01 28.24 -33.64
CA LEU A 4 -11.29 27.62 -33.33
C LEU A 4 -11.63 26.55 -34.40
N GLY A 5 -12.52 25.61 -34.06
CA GLY A 5 -12.82 24.40 -34.82
C GLY A 5 -13.85 24.50 -35.95
N ALA A 6 -14.33 23.34 -36.41
CA ALA A 6 -15.49 23.14 -37.28
C ALA A 6 -15.91 21.64 -37.34
N PRO A 7 -17.15 21.30 -37.76
CA PRO A 7 -17.96 20.20 -37.21
C PRO A 7 -18.23 19.02 -38.18
N GLY A 8 -18.98 18.02 -37.69
CA GLY A 8 -19.11 16.67 -38.27
C GLY A 8 -20.08 16.45 -39.43
N SER A 9 -20.25 15.17 -39.80
CA SER A 9 -21.43 14.66 -40.51
C SER A 9 -21.57 13.13 -40.38
N SER A 10 -22.82 12.70 -40.46
CA SER A 10 -23.42 11.37 -40.29
C SER A 10 -23.05 10.32 -41.34
N GLY A 11 -23.09 9.04 -40.96
CA GLY A 11 -23.15 7.93 -41.90
C GLY A 11 -23.36 6.57 -41.23
N SER A 12 -24.59 6.07 -41.27
CA SER A 12 -24.99 4.70 -40.92
C SER A 12 -24.31 3.67 -41.81
N LYS A 13 -23.89 2.53 -41.26
CA LYS A 13 -24.03 1.21 -41.90
C LYS A 13 -23.89 0.09 -40.87
N SER A 14 -25.00 -0.58 -40.65
CA SER A 14 -25.11 -1.92 -40.08
C SER A 14 -24.46 -2.93 -41.02
N GLU A 15 -23.62 -3.83 -40.52
CA GLU A 15 -23.49 -5.14 -41.13
C GLU A 15 -23.07 -6.18 -40.09
N ALA A 16 -23.70 -7.35 -40.22
CA ALA A 16 -23.78 -8.42 -39.26
C ALA A 16 -22.47 -9.22 -39.14
N TYR A 17 -22.17 -9.66 -37.92
CA TYR A 17 -21.53 -10.95 -37.69
C TYR A 17 -22.34 -11.72 -36.64
N SER A 18 -22.97 -12.81 -37.10
CA SER A 18 -23.66 -13.81 -36.29
C SER A 18 -23.01 -15.16 -36.56
N ALA A 19 -22.47 -15.78 -35.51
CA ALA A 19 -22.41 -17.22 -35.27
C ALA A 19 -21.78 -17.46 -33.88
N ALA A 20 -22.61 -17.76 -32.88
CA ALA A 20 -22.81 -19.10 -32.33
C ALA A 20 -22.11 -19.30 -30.96
N SER A 21 -22.77 -18.87 -29.89
CA SER A 21 -22.72 -19.55 -28.59
C SER A 21 -24.03 -19.31 -27.83
N GLY A 22 -24.54 -20.36 -27.19
CA GLY A 22 -25.91 -20.46 -26.68
C GLY A 22 -26.36 -19.30 -25.78
N ASN A 23 -27.49 -18.71 -26.15
CA ASN A 23 -28.15 -17.62 -25.47
C ASN A 23 -28.75 -18.09 -24.12
N ARG A 24 -28.12 -17.71 -22.99
CA ARG A 24 -28.84 -17.49 -21.73
C ARG A 24 -28.51 -16.07 -21.27
N ASN A 25 -29.48 -15.17 -21.36
CA ASN A 25 -29.35 -13.83 -20.81
C ASN A 25 -29.05 -13.90 -19.30
N PRO A 26 -28.12 -13.09 -18.76
CA PRO A 26 -27.96 -12.94 -17.32
C PRO A 26 -29.20 -12.25 -16.74
N PRO A 27 -29.64 -12.61 -15.51
CA PRO A 27 -30.80 -11.98 -14.90
C PRO A 27 -30.52 -10.48 -14.65
N LYS A 28 -31.40 -9.62 -15.17
CA LYS A 28 -31.43 -8.20 -14.82
C LYS A 28 -32.22 -8.03 -13.52
N GLY A 29 -31.51 -7.92 -12.40
CA GLY A 29 -32.09 -7.60 -11.09
C GLY A 29 -31.29 -8.21 -9.92
N PRO A 30 -31.36 -7.63 -8.72
CA PRO A 30 -30.69 -8.20 -7.54
C PRO A 30 -31.25 -9.58 -7.20
N ILE A 31 -30.36 -10.53 -6.89
CA ILE A 31 -30.68 -11.91 -6.55
C ILE A 31 -31.61 -11.97 -5.34
N SER A 32 -32.71 -12.73 -5.44
CA SER A 32 -33.71 -12.84 -4.38
C SER A 32 -33.15 -13.51 -3.11
N GLN A 33 -33.73 -13.21 -1.93
CA GLN A 33 -33.30 -13.84 -0.67
C GLN A 33 -33.52 -15.37 -0.65
N SER A 34 -34.46 -15.89 -1.43
CA SER A 34 -34.68 -17.34 -1.59
C SER A 34 -33.54 -18.02 -2.36
N ASP A 35 -32.99 -17.36 -3.37
CA ASP A 35 -31.89 -17.90 -4.18
C ASP A 35 -30.57 -17.93 -3.41
N ARG A 36 -30.35 -16.95 -2.51
CA ARG A 36 -29.22 -16.96 -1.56
C ARG A 36 -29.29 -18.12 -0.57
N ARG A 37 -30.49 -18.53 -0.14
CA ARG A 37 -30.66 -19.67 0.77
C ARG A 37 -30.40 -21.01 0.10
N LEU A 38 -30.65 -21.14 -1.20
CA LEU A 38 -30.37 -22.38 -1.95
C LEU A 38 -28.86 -22.58 -2.15
N ALA A 39 -28.14 -21.53 -2.56
CA ALA A 39 -26.68 -21.56 -2.73
C ALA A 39 -25.94 -21.86 -1.42
N LEU A 40 -26.43 -21.36 -0.29
CA LEU A 40 -25.87 -21.64 1.04
C LEU A 40 -26.17 -23.07 1.54
N ARG A 41 -27.19 -23.74 0.99
CA ARG A 41 -27.55 -25.12 1.33
C ARG A 41 -26.69 -26.13 0.55
N GLU A 42 -26.29 -25.80 -0.67
CA GLU A 42 -25.38 -26.62 -1.48
C GLU A 42 -23.92 -26.52 -1.00
N LEU A 43 -23.50 -25.38 -0.45
CA LEU A 43 -22.20 -25.19 0.20
C LEU A 43 -22.03 -25.92 1.55
N ARG A 44 -23.10 -26.49 2.11
CA ARG A 44 -23.10 -27.22 3.40
C ARG A 44 -23.13 -28.74 3.27
N ARG A 45 -23.07 -29.30 2.07
CA ARG A 45 -22.90 -30.75 1.87
C ARG A 45 -21.42 -31.10 1.88
N SER A 46 -20.89 -31.48 3.04
CA SER A 46 -19.63 -32.21 3.13
C SER A 46 -19.78 -33.58 2.45
N PRO A 47 -18.88 -34.01 1.55
CA PRO A 47 -18.85 -35.38 1.09
C PRO A 47 -18.53 -36.31 2.26
N GLY A 48 -19.20 -37.46 2.27
CA GLY A 48 -19.12 -38.47 3.32
C GLY A 48 -17.70 -38.96 3.60
N SER A 49 -17.51 -39.36 4.84
CA SER A 49 -16.35 -40.07 5.36
C SER A 49 -16.27 -41.48 4.77
N ASP A 50 -15.36 -41.68 3.82
CA ASP A 50 -14.83 -43.02 3.51
C ASP A 50 -13.48 -43.18 4.20
N SER A 51 -13.44 -44.17 5.07
CA SER A 51 -12.31 -44.61 5.87
C SER A 51 -11.30 -45.37 5.02
N LEU A 52 -10.13 -44.79 4.77
CA LEU A 52 -8.93 -45.56 4.45
C LEU A 52 -7.72 -44.94 5.17
N GLY A 53 -7.05 -45.81 5.94
CA GLY A 53 -5.92 -45.51 6.80
C GLY A 53 -4.76 -44.83 6.09
N GLY A 54 -4.33 -43.73 6.67
CA GLY A 54 -3.03 -43.13 6.44
C GLY A 54 -2.76 -42.16 7.58
N ARG A 55 -1.83 -42.51 8.48
CA ARG A 55 -1.33 -41.57 9.49
C ARG A 55 -0.51 -40.50 8.75
N GLN A 56 -1.20 -39.53 8.19
CA GLN A 56 -0.58 -38.33 7.68
C GLN A 56 -0.34 -37.42 8.88
N PHE A 57 0.92 -37.15 9.17
CA PHE A 57 1.35 -36.13 10.11
C PHE A 57 0.74 -34.78 9.70
N ARG A 58 -0.48 -34.48 10.18
CA ARG A 58 -0.98 -33.10 10.21
C ARG A 58 -0.17 -32.38 11.29
N ARG A 59 1.02 -31.91 10.93
CA ARG A 59 1.60 -30.74 11.59
C ARG A 59 0.51 -29.68 11.47
N ALA A 60 -0.14 -29.31 12.57
CA ALA A 60 -1.13 -28.25 12.55
C ALA A 60 -0.49 -27.06 11.83
N ALA A 61 -1.06 -26.67 10.68
CA ALA A 61 -0.58 -25.51 9.96
C ALA A 61 -0.59 -24.35 10.96
N VAL A 62 0.59 -23.84 11.30
CA VAL A 62 0.70 -22.70 12.21
C VAL A 62 0.02 -21.56 11.47
N SER A 63 -1.15 -21.15 11.95
CA SER A 63 -1.91 -20.05 11.38
C SER A 63 -1.02 -18.81 11.30
N ARG A 64 -0.52 -18.46 10.11
CA ARG A 64 0.31 -17.26 9.86
C ARG A 64 -0.55 -16.00 9.79
N LYS A 65 -1.29 -15.73 10.86
CA LYS A 65 -2.13 -14.54 10.99
C LYS A 65 -1.40 -13.45 11.77
N LEU A 66 -1.44 -12.23 11.26
CA LEU A 66 -0.84 -11.04 11.86
C LEU A 66 -1.89 -9.94 11.91
N ARG A 67 -2.17 -9.37 13.07
CA ARG A 67 -2.96 -8.13 13.14
C ARG A 67 -2.03 -6.96 12.87
N ALA A 68 -2.25 -6.24 11.77
CA ALA A 68 -1.45 -5.10 11.37
C ALA A 68 -2.33 -3.86 11.19
N ALA A 69 -1.72 -2.70 11.32
CA ALA A 69 -2.38 -1.42 11.15
C ALA A 69 -1.60 -0.47 10.24
N VAL A 70 -2.33 0.47 9.69
CA VAL A 70 -1.83 1.65 9.00
C VAL A 70 -2.20 2.85 9.85
N ALA A 71 -1.20 3.64 10.20
CA ALA A 71 -1.34 4.84 10.99
C ALA A 71 -1.23 6.05 10.06
N GLN A 72 -2.38 6.54 9.60
CA GLN A 72 -2.47 7.80 8.87
C GLN A 72 -2.06 8.95 9.79
N LEU A 73 -1.41 9.96 9.23
CA LEU A 73 -1.15 11.21 9.92
C LEU A 73 -1.95 12.34 9.28
N GLY A 74 -2.52 13.20 10.11
CA GLY A 74 -2.94 14.54 9.71
C GLY A 74 -1.73 15.42 9.38
N PRO A 75 -1.94 16.72 9.13
CA PRO A 75 -0.89 17.61 8.67
C PRO A 75 0.27 17.72 9.69
N ILE A 76 1.49 17.89 9.18
CA ILE A 76 2.66 18.29 9.96
C ILE A 76 3.13 19.64 9.43
N HIS A 77 2.93 20.69 10.21
CA HIS A 77 3.23 22.05 9.82
C HIS A 77 4.73 22.36 9.92
N LEU A 78 5.17 23.39 9.21
CA LEU A 78 6.54 23.90 9.30
C LEU A 78 6.98 24.22 10.74
N ALA A 79 6.03 24.64 11.58
CA ALA A 79 6.28 25.01 12.98
C ALA A 79 6.32 23.81 13.95
N ASP A 80 5.90 22.63 13.50
CA ASP A 80 5.87 21.44 14.36
C ASP A 80 7.29 20.92 14.60
N SER A 81 7.62 20.69 15.87
CA SER A 81 8.88 20.07 16.24
C SER A 81 8.83 18.55 16.02
N ARG A 82 9.99 17.94 15.80
CA ARG A 82 10.10 16.48 15.69
C ARG A 82 9.59 15.78 16.93
N GLU A 83 9.83 16.33 18.11
CA GLU A 83 9.36 15.76 19.37
C GLU A 83 7.83 15.77 19.46
N ALA A 84 7.17 16.82 18.94
CA ALA A 84 5.71 16.89 18.88
C ALA A 84 5.15 15.83 17.92
N VAL A 85 5.79 15.64 16.76
CA VAL A 85 5.43 14.61 15.79
C VAL A 85 5.65 13.20 16.36
N VAL A 86 6.80 12.92 16.96
CA VAL A 86 7.10 11.63 17.59
C VAL A 86 6.10 11.30 18.70
N LYS A 87 5.63 12.29 19.46
CA LYS A 87 4.54 12.08 20.44
C LYS A 87 3.25 11.59 19.78
N ARG A 88 2.87 12.13 18.61
CA ARG A 88 1.72 11.65 17.82
C ARG A 88 1.92 10.21 17.36
N LEU A 89 3.10 9.87 16.82
CA LEU A 89 3.44 8.50 16.43
C LEU A 89 3.33 7.53 17.61
N CYS A 90 3.85 7.91 18.78
CA CYS A 90 3.75 7.13 20.00
C CYS A 90 2.30 6.94 20.48
N THR A 91 1.43 7.94 20.31
CA THR A 91 -0.01 7.80 20.62
C THR A 91 -0.65 6.75 19.72
N LEU A 92 -0.45 6.82 18.42
CA LEU A 92 -0.97 5.84 17.45
C LEU A 92 -0.41 4.43 17.70
N LEU A 93 0.86 4.33 18.13
CA LEU A 93 1.48 3.06 18.48
C LEU A 93 0.84 2.41 19.73
N ARG A 94 0.52 3.22 20.76
CA ARG A 94 -0.22 2.74 21.94
C ARG A 94 -1.64 2.33 21.60
N GLU A 95 -2.33 3.11 20.77
CA GLU A 95 -3.66 2.77 20.27
C GLU A 95 -3.63 1.43 19.53
N ALA A 96 -2.68 1.26 18.62
CA ALA A 96 -2.49 0.01 17.88
C ALA A 96 -2.23 -1.17 18.82
N HIS A 97 -1.33 -1.02 19.79
CA HIS A 97 -1.08 -2.06 20.79
C HIS A 97 -2.35 -2.44 21.56
N SER A 98 -3.14 -1.44 22.00
CA SER A 98 -4.42 -1.67 22.69
C SER A 98 -5.44 -2.45 21.84
N ALA A 99 -5.39 -2.26 20.51
CA ALA A 99 -6.19 -2.98 19.54
C ALA A 99 -5.60 -4.35 19.15
N GLY A 100 -4.55 -4.82 19.83
CA GLY A 100 -3.89 -6.12 19.59
C GLY A 100 -3.04 -6.15 18.31
N VAL A 101 -2.72 -5.00 17.73
CA VAL A 101 -1.86 -4.89 16.55
C VAL A 101 -0.43 -5.26 16.91
N LYS A 102 0.28 -5.92 15.98
CA LYS A 102 1.67 -6.35 16.11
C LYS A 102 2.62 -5.67 15.13
N PHE A 103 2.07 -4.95 14.16
CA PHE A 103 2.85 -4.20 13.19
C PHE A 103 2.11 -2.94 12.70
N VAL A 104 2.76 -1.78 12.71
CA VAL A 104 2.18 -0.49 12.28
C VAL A 104 2.97 0.10 11.11
N VAL A 105 2.27 0.60 10.10
CA VAL A 105 2.88 1.36 8.98
C VAL A 105 2.62 2.85 9.17
N PHE A 106 3.69 3.64 9.30
CA PHE A 106 3.64 5.11 9.27
C PHE A 106 3.96 5.67 7.87
N PRO A 107 3.59 6.94 7.59
CA PRO A 107 3.74 7.54 6.28
C PRO A 107 5.19 7.76 5.81
N GLU A 108 5.30 8.16 4.55
CA GLU A 108 6.51 8.78 3.99
C GLU A 108 6.84 10.09 4.71
N LEU A 109 8.13 10.34 4.96
CA LEU A 109 8.64 11.57 5.60
C LEU A 109 7.83 11.96 6.86
N ALA A 110 7.53 10.98 7.71
CA ALA A 110 6.58 11.10 8.81
C ALA A 110 7.06 11.96 10.00
N LEU A 111 8.30 12.44 9.98
CA LEU A 111 8.91 13.20 11.09
C LEU A 111 8.84 14.72 10.88
N THR A 112 8.47 15.17 9.69
CA THR A 112 8.52 16.57 9.30
C THR A 112 7.36 16.94 8.37
N THR A 113 7.17 18.23 8.16
CA THR A 113 6.40 18.73 7.03
C THR A 113 6.98 18.19 5.71
N PHE A 114 6.16 18.08 4.66
CA PHE A 114 6.60 17.70 3.32
C PHE A 114 7.39 18.84 2.68
N PHE A 115 8.61 19.01 3.16
CA PHE A 115 9.52 20.09 2.82
C PHE A 115 9.90 20.21 1.33
N PRO A 116 9.81 19.17 0.46
CA PRO A 116 10.04 19.34 -0.98
C PRO A 116 9.12 20.36 -1.67
N ARG A 117 8.08 20.86 -1.00
CA ARG A 117 7.23 21.95 -1.52
C ARG A 117 7.85 23.34 -1.40
N TYR A 118 8.77 23.57 -0.45
CA TYR A 118 9.33 24.90 -0.22
C TYR A 118 10.58 25.09 -1.08
N TRP A 119 10.69 26.29 -1.65
CA TRP A 119 11.91 26.72 -2.29
C TRP A 119 12.92 27.14 -1.22
N MET A 120 14.07 26.49 -1.17
CA MET A 120 15.17 26.78 -0.24
C MET A 120 16.45 26.97 -1.04
N THR A 121 17.23 27.99 -0.70
CA THR A 121 18.48 28.30 -1.41
C THR A 121 19.72 27.80 -0.67
N GLU A 122 19.63 27.67 0.65
CA GLU A 122 20.76 27.26 1.49
C GLU A 122 20.67 25.77 1.86
N GLN A 123 21.77 25.03 1.68
CA GLN A 123 21.82 23.60 1.98
C GLN A 123 21.53 23.31 3.47
N ALA A 124 21.93 24.21 4.37
CA ALA A 124 21.66 24.08 5.79
C ALA A 124 20.14 24.11 6.11
N GLU A 125 19.35 24.86 5.34
CA GLU A 125 17.89 24.90 5.50
C GLU A 125 17.25 23.59 5.03
N ILE A 126 17.82 22.94 4.01
CA ILE A 126 17.38 21.62 3.53
C ILE A 126 17.77 20.55 4.55
N ASP A 127 19.02 20.53 4.99
CA ASP A 127 19.58 19.52 5.90
C ASP A 127 18.83 19.45 7.24
N ARG A 128 18.19 20.54 7.68
CA ARG A 128 17.42 20.57 8.93
C ARG A 128 16.26 19.57 8.95
N TYR A 129 15.77 19.12 7.80
CA TYR A 129 14.67 18.15 7.69
C TYR A 129 15.15 16.69 7.66
N PHE A 130 16.47 16.47 7.60
CA PHE A 130 17.05 15.13 7.48
C PHE A 130 17.54 14.62 8.83
N GLU A 131 17.34 13.32 9.05
CA GLU A 131 17.93 12.58 10.16
C GLU A 131 19.35 12.14 9.79
N ARG A 132 20.31 12.45 10.65
CA ARG A 132 21.70 12.00 10.53
C ARG A 132 21.92 10.62 11.15
N ASP A 133 21.12 10.30 12.16
CA ASP A 133 21.12 9.05 12.90
C ASP A 133 19.70 8.48 12.96
N MET A 134 19.59 7.15 13.00
CA MET A 134 18.30 6.48 13.15
C MET A 134 18.46 5.21 14.00
N PRO A 135 17.94 5.16 15.23
CA PRO A 135 17.23 6.25 15.93
C PRO A 135 18.15 7.42 16.31
N SER A 136 17.65 8.64 16.11
CA SER A 136 18.14 9.90 16.68
C SER A 136 17.65 10.09 18.12
N PRO A 137 18.20 11.04 18.91
CA PRO A 137 17.65 11.38 20.23
C PRO A 137 16.14 11.67 20.22
N GLU A 138 15.64 12.34 19.19
CA GLU A 138 14.23 12.71 19.04
C GLU A 138 13.34 11.51 18.71
N THR A 139 13.84 10.54 17.93
CA THR A 139 13.08 9.35 17.53
C THR A 139 13.23 8.17 18.49
N ARG A 140 14.20 8.22 19.41
CA ARG A 140 14.48 7.15 20.39
C ARG A 140 13.25 6.73 21.20
N ALA A 141 12.42 7.68 21.60
CA ALA A 141 11.20 7.40 22.36
C ALA A 141 10.23 6.47 21.61
N LEU A 142 10.16 6.55 20.27
CA LEU A 142 9.31 5.66 19.47
C LEU A 142 9.86 4.23 19.46
N PHE A 143 11.18 4.06 19.34
CA PHE A 143 11.84 2.76 19.34
C PHE A 143 11.74 2.07 20.69
N ASP A 144 11.99 2.81 21.77
CA ASP A 144 11.91 2.29 23.12
C ASP A 144 10.47 1.86 23.45
N LEU A 145 9.48 2.67 23.06
CA LEU A 145 8.06 2.32 23.22
C LEU A 145 7.67 1.10 22.37
N ALA A 146 8.14 1.01 21.12
CA ALA A 146 7.87 -0.13 20.26
C ALA A 146 8.37 -1.45 20.87
N LYS A 147 9.58 -1.41 21.44
CA LYS A 147 10.17 -2.53 22.17
C LYS A 147 9.39 -2.87 23.44
N GLU A 148 9.01 -1.86 24.23
CA GLU A 148 8.20 -2.05 25.45
C GLU A 148 6.87 -2.74 25.14
N LEU A 149 6.20 -2.31 24.07
CA LEU A 149 4.90 -2.82 23.65
C LEU A 149 4.99 -4.14 22.84
N GLY A 150 6.20 -4.56 22.44
CA GLY A 150 6.43 -5.71 21.57
C GLY A 150 5.72 -5.58 20.21
N ILE A 151 5.82 -4.40 19.59
CA ILE A 151 5.17 -4.06 18.31
C ILE A 151 6.22 -3.58 17.30
N GLY A 152 6.22 -4.15 16.11
CA GLY A 152 7.08 -3.68 15.02
C GLY A 152 6.47 -2.48 14.29
N PHE A 153 7.27 -1.73 13.54
CA PHE A 153 6.76 -0.65 12.71
C PHE A 153 7.57 -0.39 11.44
N TYR A 154 6.94 0.28 10.48
CA TYR A 154 7.57 0.89 9.32
C TYR A 154 7.55 2.41 9.50
N LEU A 155 8.68 3.07 9.25
CA LEU A 155 8.81 4.53 9.38
C LEU A 155 9.50 5.13 8.16
N GLY A 156 8.86 6.10 7.50
CA GLY A 156 9.47 6.92 6.47
C GLY A 156 10.09 8.20 7.04
N TYR A 157 11.29 8.57 6.58
CA TYR A 157 12.02 9.77 7.01
C TYR A 157 13.01 10.23 5.92
N ALA A 158 13.49 11.46 6.03
CA ALA A 158 14.55 11.97 5.17
C ALA A 158 15.90 11.59 5.79
N GLU A 159 16.71 10.81 5.10
CA GLU A 159 18.00 10.29 5.59
C GLU A 159 19.16 11.11 5.01
N LEU A 160 20.01 11.65 5.87
CA LEU A 160 21.29 12.26 5.49
C LEU A 160 22.42 11.39 6.01
N THR A 161 23.17 10.77 5.11
CA THR A 161 24.27 9.87 5.41
C THR A 161 25.53 10.25 4.65
N GLN A 162 26.67 9.65 4.98
CA GLN A 162 27.94 9.85 4.30
C GLN A 162 28.26 8.63 3.45
N GLU A 163 28.46 8.82 2.13
CA GLU A 163 28.92 7.77 1.24
C GLU A 163 30.13 8.24 0.46
N LYS A 164 31.24 7.48 0.56
CA LYS A 164 32.53 7.83 -0.07
C LYS A 164 33.03 9.23 0.31
N GLY A 165 32.74 9.68 1.53
CA GLY A 165 33.14 11.00 2.05
C GLY A 165 32.24 12.16 1.61
N GLU A 166 31.13 11.88 0.93
CA GLU A 166 30.18 12.90 0.48
C GLU A 166 28.81 12.74 1.17
N PRO A 167 28.12 13.84 1.50
CA PRO A 167 26.75 13.79 1.99
C PRO A 167 25.82 13.22 0.91
N ARG A 168 24.95 12.29 1.31
CA ARG A 168 23.89 11.73 0.47
C ARG A 168 22.55 11.87 1.17
N HIS A 169 21.58 12.40 0.43
CA HIS A 169 20.20 12.62 0.86
C HIS A 169 19.30 11.58 0.22
N TYR A 170 18.52 10.89 1.04
CA TYR A 170 17.55 9.91 0.59
C TYR A 170 16.18 10.16 1.20
N ASN A 171 15.15 9.86 0.43
CA ASN A 171 13.85 9.56 0.99
C ASN A 171 13.86 8.08 1.39
N THR A 172 13.83 7.83 2.69
CA THR A 172 14.13 6.51 3.26
C THR A 172 12.96 6.00 4.06
N SER A 173 12.85 4.68 4.09
CA SER A 173 12.02 3.98 5.05
C SER A 173 12.79 2.86 5.72
N ILE A 174 12.43 2.57 6.96
CA ILE A 174 12.98 1.46 7.74
C ILE A 174 11.88 0.53 8.20
N LEU A 175 12.25 -0.74 8.38
CA LEU A 175 11.45 -1.75 9.03
C LEU A 175 12.06 -2.06 10.40
N VAL A 176 11.26 -1.97 11.45
CA VAL A 176 11.67 -2.21 12.83
C VAL A 176 10.90 -3.41 13.38
N ASP A 177 11.63 -4.36 13.97
CA ASP A 177 11.05 -5.54 14.60
C ASP A 177 10.49 -5.25 16.01
N PRO A 178 9.74 -6.19 16.62
CA PRO A 178 9.21 -6.03 17.98
C PRO A 178 10.25 -5.85 19.09
N ASP A 179 11.53 -6.14 18.84
CA ASP A 179 12.62 -5.92 19.81
C ASP A 179 13.24 -4.51 19.66
N GLY A 180 12.70 -3.69 18.76
CA GLY A 180 13.20 -2.35 18.46
C GLY A 180 14.41 -2.33 17.52
N ARG A 181 14.71 -3.43 16.81
CA ARG A 181 15.86 -3.49 15.88
C ARG A 181 15.42 -3.14 14.47
N ILE A 182 16.24 -2.35 13.77
CA ILE A 182 16.06 -2.11 12.33
C ILE A 182 16.45 -3.38 11.58
N VAL A 183 15.50 -4.01 10.90
CA VAL A 183 15.70 -5.24 10.12
C VAL A 183 15.78 -5.01 8.62
N GLY A 184 15.44 -3.81 8.16
CA GLY A 184 15.52 -3.45 6.74
C GLY A 184 15.48 -1.95 6.53
N ARG A 185 16.05 -1.51 5.40
CA ARG A 185 16.04 -0.13 4.93
C ARG A 185 15.76 -0.11 3.43
N TYR A 186 14.90 0.79 3.00
CA TYR A 186 14.60 1.04 1.59
C TYR A 186 14.73 2.53 1.30
N ARG A 187 15.45 2.87 0.24
CA ARG A 187 15.61 4.25 -0.27
C ARG A 187 14.81 4.39 -1.56
N LYS A 188 13.98 5.42 -1.65
CA LYS A 188 13.04 5.64 -2.75
C LYS A 188 13.78 5.73 -4.08
N ILE A 189 13.44 4.84 -5.01
CA ILE A 189 14.06 4.76 -6.34
C ILE A 189 13.42 5.78 -7.30
N HIS A 190 12.11 5.95 -7.23
CA HIS A 190 11.36 6.83 -8.14
C HIS A 190 11.03 8.16 -7.44
N LEU A 191 11.76 9.21 -7.78
CA LEU A 191 11.52 10.57 -7.28
C LEU A 191 10.52 11.29 -8.21
N PRO A 192 9.31 11.62 -7.74
CA PRO A 192 8.28 12.19 -8.59
C PRO A 192 8.41 13.72 -8.70
N GLY A 193 7.63 14.30 -9.62
CA GLY A 193 7.26 15.70 -9.64
C GLY A 193 6.08 15.90 -10.58
N HIS A 194 4.89 16.23 -10.05
CA HIS A 194 3.71 16.66 -10.83
C HIS A 194 2.50 16.92 -9.91
N SER A 195 1.46 17.54 -10.48
CA SER A 195 0.14 17.63 -9.87
C SER A 195 -0.91 16.93 -10.74
N GLU A 196 -1.77 16.11 -10.13
CA GLU A 196 -2.91 15.48 -10.80
C GLU A 196 -4.20 15.72 -10.00
N HIS A 197 -5.34 15.67 -10.69
CA HIS A 197 -6.67 15.88 -10.11
C HIS A 197 -7.36 14.58 -9.67
N LEU A 198 -6.96 13.42 -10.21
CA LEU A 198 -7.54 12.10 -9.90
C LEU A 198 -6.73 11.31 -8.86
N ARG A 199 -5.99 12.01 -7.99
CA ARG A 199 -5.01 11.39 -7.08
C ARG A 199 -5.59 10.23 -6.28
N MET A 200 -6.81 10.36 -5.77
CA MET A 200 -7.40 9.30 -4.94
C MET A 200 -7.80 8.06 -5.74
N PHE A 201 -8.40 8.25 -6.91
CA PHE A 201 -8.70 7.14 -7.80
C PHE A 201 -7.40 6.42 -8.24
N HIS A 202 -6.38 7.16 -8.70
CA HIS A 202 -5.10 6.58 -9.12
C HIS A 202 -4.33 5.91 -7.99
N HIS A 203 -4.39 6.47 -6.78
CA HIS A 203 -3.82 5.89 -5.56
C HIS A 203 -4.42 4.51 -5.28
N LEU A 204 -5.73 4.41 -5.10
CA LEU A 204 -6.38 3.14 -4.78
C LEU A 204 -6.23 2.14 -5.93
N LEU A 205 -6.38 2.57 -7.18
CA LEU A 205 -6.15 1.72 -8.35
C LEU A 205 -4.76 1.07 -8.33
N SER A 206 -3.72 1.86 -8.02
CA SER A 206 -2.34 1.39 -7.97
C SER A 206 -2.13 0.36 -6.86
N LEU A 207 -2.68 0.62 -5.66
CA LEU A 207 -2.59 -0.31 -4.53
C LEU A 207 -3.32 -1.63 -4.82
N GLN A 208 -4.55 -1.55 -5.34
CA GLN A 208 -5.39 -2.71 -5.66
C GLN A 208 -4.78 -3.57 -6.76
N ALA A 209 -4.33 -2.94 -7.86
CA ALA A 209 -3.70 -3.66 -8.97
C ALA A 209 -2.40 -4.34 -8.52
N GLY A 210 -1.53 -3.62 -7.80
CA GLY A 210 -0.27 -4.16 -7.29
C GLY A 210 -0.46 -5.32 -6.32
N ALA A 211 -1.42 -5.19 -5.39
CA ALA A 211 -1.78 -6.25 -4.44
C ALA A 211 -2.28 -7.51 -5.16
N TYR A 212 -3.23 -7.35 -6.09
CA TYR A 212 -3.80 -8.47 -6.85
C TYR A 212 -2.76 -9.17 -7.72
N GLN A 213 -2.06 -8.42 -8.58
CA GLN A 213 -1.13 -8.98 -9.58
C GLN A 213 0.08 -9.69 -8.95
N ASN A 214 0.40 -9.41 -7.69
CA ASN A 214 1.47 -10.07 -6.94
C ASN A 214 0.95 -10.97 -5.80
N ALA A 215 -0.38 -11.07 -5.66
CA ALA A 215 -1.04 -11.78 -4.57
C ALA A 215 -0.45 -11.43 -3.18
N ALA A 216 -0.25 -10.14 -2.91
CA ALA A 216 0.40 -9.64 -1.71
C ALA A 216 -0.52 -8.69 -0.93
N TRP A 217 -0.37 -8.68 0.40
CA TRP A 217 -0.95 -7.61 1.21
C TRP A 217 -0.21 -6.31 0.95
N VAL A 218 -0.94 -5.21 0.80
CA VAL A 218 -0.38 -3.86 0.64
C VAL A 218 -0.96 -2.97 1.73
N LEU A 219 -0.07 -2.29 2.46
CA LEU A 219 -0.42 -1.36 3.54
C LEU A 219 0.16 0.00 3.16
N ALA A 220 -0.69 1.01 3.04
CA ALA A 220 -0.30 2.34 2.58
C ALA A 220 -0.77 3.42 3.55
N ALA A 221 0.17 4.09 4.21
CA ALA A 221 -0.08 5.18 5.15
C ALA A 221 0.12 6.54 4.48
N ALA A 222 -0.90 7.39 4.57
CA ALA A 222 -0.87 8.76 4.07
C ALA A 222 -0.47 9.73 5.20
N LYS A 223 0.18 10.82 4.80
CA LYS A 223 0.17 12.08 5.55
C LYS A 223 -0.72 13.06 4.78
N CYS A 224 -1.81 13.49 5.38
CA CYS A 224 -2.93 14.11 4.67
C CYS A 224 -3.38 15.43 5.29
N GLY A 225 -4.47 15.99 4.75
CA GLY A 225 -5.05 17.24 5.20
C GLY A 225 -4.33 18.46 4.63
N ALA A 226 -4.65 19.63 5.18
CA ALA A 226 -4.11 20.92 4.74
C ALA A 226 -2.83 21.26 5.50
N GLU A 227 -1.69 20.87 4.93
CA GLU A 227 -0.38 21.14 5.52
C GLU A 227 0.16 22.48 5.03
N ASP A 228 0.16 23.49 5.91
CA ASP A 228 0.52 24.89 5.57
C ASP A 228 -0.24 25.40 4.34
N GLY A 229 -1.54 25.14 4.29
CA GLY A 229 -2.42 25.51 3.19
C GLY A 229 -2.33 24.62 1.94
N HIS A 230 -1.49 23.57 1.95
CA HIS A 230 -1.34 22.65 0.83
C HIS A 230 -2.06 21.33 1.11
N ALA A 231 -3.10 21.05 0.33
CA ALA A 231 -3.86 19.81 0.46
C ALA A 231 -3.02 18.59 0.08
N MET A 232 -3.02 17.58 0.96
CA MET A 232 -2.45 16.26 0.75
C MET A 232 -3.54 15.20 0.86
N ILE A 233 -3.55 14.23 -0.06
CA ILE A 233 -4.58 13.18 -0.07
C ILE A 233 -4.48 12.30 1.18
N GLY A 234 -5.63 11.96 1.76
CA GLY A 234 -5.77 10.87 2.73
C GLY A 234 -5.93 9.52 2.05
N GLY A 235 -6.92 8.74 2.48
CA GLY A 235 -7.24 7.44 1.87
C GLY A 235 -6.16 6.40 2.12
N SER A 236 -5.56 6.43 3.32
CA SER A 236 -4.73 5.33 3.81
C SER A 236 -5.51 4.01 3.71
N ALA A 237 -4.87 2.95 3.25
CA ALA A 237 -5.57 1.72 2.91
C ALA A 237 -4.78 0.46 3.27
N ILE A 238 -5.51 -0.60 3.62
CA ILE A 238 -5.01 -1.97 3.69
C ILE A 238 -5.71 -2.77 2.60
N VAL A 239 -4.95 -3.34 1.69
CA VAL A 239 -5.44 -4.07 0.52
C VAL A 239 -5.01 -5.53 0.60
N ALA A 240 -5.97 -6.43 0.45
CA ALA A 240 -5.76 -7.86 0.46
C ALA A 240 -5.06 -8.36 -0.83
N PRO A 241 -4.42 -9.56 -0.81
CA PRO A 241 -3.90 -10.23 -1.99
C PRO A 241 -4.87 -10.38 -3.16
N THR A 242 -6.17 -10.28 -2.92
CA THR A 242 -7.22 -10.32 -3.95
C THR A 242 -7.43 -8.97 -4.65
N GLY A 243 -6.81 -7.89 -4.18
CA GLY A 243 -7.07 -6.52 -4.62
C GLY A 243 -8.25 -5.84 -3.91
N GLU A 244 -8.91 -6.52 -2.98
CA GLU A 244 -10.00 -5.95 -2.18
C GLU A 244 -9.43 -5.02 -1.09
N ILE A 245 -10.04 -3.85 -0.92
CA ILE A 245 -9.71 -2.93 0.17
C ILE A 245 -10.33 -3.50 1.45
N ALA A 246 -9.47 -3.96 2.36
CA ALA A 246 -9.87 -4.55 3.64
C ALA A 246 -10.11 -3.49 4.72
N ALA A 247 -9.43 -2.35 4.64
CA ALA A 247 -9.65 -1.19 5.49
C ALA A 247 -9.26 0.10 4.74
N LEU A 248 -9.98 1.19 4.98
CA LEU A 248 -9.78 2.50 4.36
C LEU A 248 -9.99 3.59 5.41
N ALA A 249 -9.05 4.52 5.52
CA ALA A 249 -9.18 5.69 6.39
C ALA A 249 -10.22 6.65 5.83
N LEU A 250 -10.99 7.28 6.72
CA LEU A 250 -12.13 8.13 6.34
C LEU A 250 -11.89 9.62 6.63
N THR A 251 -10.93 9.93 7.48
CA THR A 251 -10.59 11.29 7.90
C THR A 251 -9.36 11.81 7.16
N GLU A 252 -9.05 13.09 7.39
CA GLU A 252 -7.78 13.71 6.98
C GLU A 252 -6.88 14.04 8.20
N GLU A 253 -7.10 13.33 9.32
CA GLU A 253 -6.40 13.49 10.59
C GLU A 253 -5.54 12.26 10.93
N ASP A 254 -4.92 12.26 12.11
CA ASP A 254 -4.32 11.07 12.70
C ASP A 254 -5.40 9.99 12.88
N GLU A 255 -5.29 8.88 12.14
CA GLU A 255 -6.29 7.81 12.12
C GLU A 255 -5.61 6.45 12.01
N LEU A 256 -6.05 5.51 12.83
CA LEU A 256 -5.58 4.13 12.80
C LEU A 256 -6.63 3.22 12.13
N ILE A 257 -6.23 2.56 11.04
CA ILE A 257 -7.02 1.47 10.45
C ILE A 257 -6.29 0.15 10.62
N ALA A 258 -7.00 -0.92 10.97
CA ALA A 258 -6.39 -2.21 11.26
C ALA A 258 -7.20 -3.39 10.73
N THR A 259 -6.52 -4.48 10.38
CA THR A 259 -7.17 -5.73 10.03
C THR A 259 -6.29 -6.94 10.37
N ASN A 260 -6.87 -8.14 10.28
CA ASN A 260 -6.15 -9.39 10.47
C ASN A 260 -5.66 -9.87 9.10
N LEU A 261 -4.34 -9.85 8.91
CA LEU A 261 -3.70 -10.33 7.70
C LEU A 261 -3.51 -11.84 7.84
N ASP A 262 -4.25 -12.60 7.04
CA ASP A 262 -3.90 -13.99 6.78
C ASP A 262 -2.80 -14.00 5.71
N LEU A 263 -1.56 -14.29 6.13
CA LEU A 263 -0.40 -14.24 5.24
C LEU A 263 -0.41 -15.38 4.21
N GLU A 264 -1.27 -16.38 4.39
CA GLU A 264 -1.47 -17.49 3.45
C GLU A 264 -2.56 -17.17 2.41
N LEU A 265 -3.33 -16.08 2.57
CA LEU A 265 -4.45 -15.74 1.67
C LEU A 265 -4.04 -15.64 0.20
N GLY A 266 -2.84 -15.14 -0.09
CA GLY A 266 -2.35 -15.04 -1.47
C GLY A 266 -1.86 -16.37 -2.08
N GLU A 267 -1.75 -17.45 -1.30
CA GLU A 267 -1.17 -18.70 -1.78
C GLU A 267 -1.97 -19.34 -2.89
N TYR A 268 -3.31 -19.29 -2.85
CA TYR A 268 -4.12 -19.89 -3.90
C TYR A 268 -3.88 -19.21 -5.25
N LEU A 269 -3.73 -17.87 -5.26
CA LEU A 269 -3.41 -17.10 -6.47
C LEU A 269 -2.01 -17.45 -6.97
N ARG A 270 -1.01 -17.49 -6.09
CA ARG A 270 0.38 -17.84 -6.45
C ARG A 270 0.55 -19.29 -6.91
N ARG A 271 -0.35 -20.21 -6.51
CA ARG A 271 -0.35 -21.60 -6.98
C ARG A 271 -1.13 -21.79 -8.28
N ALA A 272 -2.09 -20.90 -8.56
CA ALA A 272 -2.95 -20.93 -9.75
C ALA A 272 -2.62 -19.76 -10.71
N VAL A 273 -3.50 -18.76 -10.81
CA VAL A 273 -3.46 -17.71 -11.86
C VAL A 273 -2.15 -16.90 -11.90
N PHE A 274 -1.47 -16.73 -10.76
CA PHE A 274 -0.19 -16.03 -10.64
C PHE A 274 0.96 -16.96 -10.26
N ASN A 275 0.90 -18.23 -10.70
CA ASN A 275 2.07 -19.10 -10.64
C ASN A 275 3.12 -18.62 -11.64
N PHE A 276 4.06 -17.81 -11.15
CA PHE A 276 5.06 -17.16 -11.98
C PHE A 276 5.98 -18.14 -12.71
N GLU A 277 6.38 -19.24 -12.06
CA GLU A 277 7.21 -20.27 -12.68
C GLU A 277 6.49 -20.93 -13.87
N LYS A 278 5.19 -21.14 -13.76
CA LYS A 278 4.40 -21.76 -14.84
C LYS A 278 3.99 -20.79 -15.94
N HIS A 279 3.88 -19.49 -15.65
CA HIS A 279 3.13 -18.56 -16.52
C HIS A 279 3.94 -17.38 -17.02
N ARG A 280 4.98 -16.93 -16.30
CA ARG A 280 5.82 -15.82 -16.79
C ARG A 280 6.68 -16.30 -17.94
N ARG A 281 6.82 -15.45 -18.96
CA ARG A 281 7.68 -15.66 -20.13
C ARG A 281 8.75 -14.59 -20.13
N VAL A 282 9.78 -14.80 -19.30
CA VAL A 282 10.81 -13.81 -19.00
C VAL A 282 11.64 -13.42 -20.22
N GLU A 283 11.71 -14.29 -21.22
CA GLU A 283 12.32 -14.02 -22.52
C GLU A 283 11.67 -12.85 -23.28
N HIS A 284 10.45 -12.46 -22.91
CA HIS A 284 9.75 -11.33 -23.53
C HIS A 284 9.84 -10.03 -22.71
N TYR A 285 10.48 -10.03 -21.54
CA TYR A 285 10.50 -8.87 -20.64
C TYR A 285 11.71 -7.96 -20.83
N GLY A 286 12.59 -8.24 -21.80
CA GLY A 286 13.84 -7.50 -21.98
C GLY A 286 13.67 -5.98 -22.09
N LEU A 287 12.59 -5.52 -22.74
CA LEU A 287 12.29 -4.08 -22.85
C LEU A 287 11.94 -3.41 -21.53
N ILE A 288 11.58 -4.15 -20.47
CA ILE A 288 11.35 -3.58 -19.14
C ILE A 288 12.69 -3.21 -18.49
N THR A 289 13.75 -3.98 -18.76
CA THR A 289 15.06 -3.81 -18.12
C THR A 289 16.08 -3.08 -18.98
N SER A 290 15.85 -2.95 -20.29
CA SER A 290 16.85 -2.44 -21.24
C SER A 290 16.65 -0.97 -21.67
N ARG A 291 15.58 -0.29 -21.21
CA ARG A 291 15.30 1.10 -21.59
C ARG A 291 14.60 1.86 -20.46
N THR A 292 14.77 3.17 -20.46
CA THR A 292 14.03 4.08 -19.56
C THR A 292 12.73 4.58 -20.18
N GLY A 293 12.76 4.98 -21.46
CA GLY A 293 11.60 5.52 -22.18
C GLY A 293 11.31 4.77 -23.48
N ALA A 294 10.17 5.07 -24.10
CA ALA A 294 9.87 4.61 -25.45
C ALA A 294 10.88 5.23 -26.43
N LYS A 295 11.43 4.42 -27.33
CA LYS A 295 12.22 4.90 -28.47
C LYS A 295 11.28 4.90 -29.67
N THR A 296 10.96 6.07 -30.20
CA THR A 296 10.36 6.20 -31.52
C THR A 296 11.49 6.27 -32.53
N GLU A 297 11.55 5.31 -33.44
CA GLU A 297 12.38 5.45 -34.63
C GLU A 297 11.80 6.61 -35.45
N VAL A 298 12.63 7.62 -35.74
CA VAL A 298 12.31 8.73 -36.64
C VAL A 298 12.94 8.42 -37.98
#